data_AF-A0AA38W659-F1
#
_entry.id   AF-A0AA38W659-F1
#
_cell.length_a   1.000
_cell.length_b   1.000
_cell.length_c   1.000
_cell.angle_alpha   90.00
_cell.angle_beta   90.00
_cell.angle_gamma   90.00
#
_symmetry.space_group_name_H-M   'P 1'
#
loop_
_entity.id
_entity.type
_entity.pdbx_description
1 polymer ?
#
loop_
_entity_poly.entity_id
_entity_poly.type
_entity_poly.pdbx_seq_one_letter_code
_entity_poly.pdbx_strand_id
1 'polypeptide(L)'
;MPPPPTNVRQNSQLSSQTQGQNPTKTTMINPPLNTRKPASIRWFNRVYTLVYAIAIFALVFHHSRNLISSPSLTTAVLLIADLVLAWLWATWQALNLNPVHRQVFPENLPKVATESEYPELDVFICTTDPFREPPVRVVNTVLSVMAYEYPAEKLSVYVSDDGGSQLTLFALMEGAKFAKHWLPYCKKYNILDRSPEVYFGNGKDPLLMQEGYEIKAMYESMKARIERVVERGTVSPDQITNERWIKAFNKWVPGFTPQNHPSIVEVLLENVEDKDIIDNSLPNLIYISREKDEATQIRVSGVLTNAPIVLVLDCDTYSTTRKRHSMHYAITWILMWIQILHLFNFLNASMTSTKTTLMVRNICLWFEQLL
;
A
#
# COMPACT_ATOMS: atom_id res chain seq x y z
N MET A 1 -64.22 54.72 -4.02
CA MET A 1 -64.95 55.00 -5.27
C MET A 1 -64.17 54.41 -6.44
N PRO A 2 -64.87 53.82 -7.40
CA PRO A 2 -64.42 52.73 -8.28
C PRO A 2 -64.04 53.32 -9.68
N PRO A 3 -63.73 52.54 -10.76
CA PRO A 3 -64.53 51.45 -11.30
C PRO A 3 -63.78 50.13 -11.54
N PRO A 4 -64.52 49.07 -11.93
CA PRO A 4 -64.13 47.68 -11.76
C PRO A 4 -64.05 46.97 -13.16
N PRO A 5 -64.40 45.67 -13.34
CA PRO A 5 -63.65 44.76 -14.21
C PRO A 5 -64.41 44.36 -15.50
N THR A 6 -63.75 43.72 -16.47
CA THR A 6 -64.42 42.77 -17.42
C THR A 6 -63.35 42.06 -18.26
N ASN A 7 -63.08 40.77 -18.06
CA ASN A 7 -63.81 39.57 -18.54
C ASN A 7 -63.65 39.24 -20.04
N VAL A 8 -63.13 38.01 -20.26
CA VAL A 8 -63.67 36.98 -21.17
C VAL A 8 -63.33 37.08 -22.67
N ARG A 9 -62.52 36.13 -23.17
CA ARG A 9 -62.93 34.92 -23.94
C ARG A 9 -61.66 34.20 -24.43
N GLN A 10 -61.31 33.01 -23.93
CA GLN A 10 -61.78 31.68 -24.39
C GLN A 10 -61.65 31.46 -25.90
N ASN A 11 -60.79 30.50 -26.26
CA ASN A 11 -61.06 29.35 -27.12
C ASN A 11 -60.01 28.28 -26.70
N SER A 12 -60.36 27.22 -25.95
CA SER A 12 -60.93 25.93 -26.40
C SER A 12 -60.22 25.37 -27.65
N GLN A 13 -59.84 24.10 -27.79
CA GLN A 13 -59.77 22.87 -26.99
C GLN A 13 -59.42 21.80 -28.04
N LEU A 14 -58.47 20.88 -27.79
CA LEU A 14 -58.59 19.43 -28.11
C LEU A 14 -57.37 18.69 -27.52
N SER A 15 -57.51 18.00 -26.39
CA SER A 15 -57.57 16.52 -26.25
C SER A 15 -56.35 15.80 -26.87
N SER A 16 -55.60 14.92 -26.19
CA SER A 16 -56.03 13.90 -25.23
C SER A 16 -54.84 13.10 -24.67
N GLN A 17 -55.08 12.55 -23.47
CA GLN A 17 -54.54 11.29 -22.91
C GLN A 17 -53.21 11.29 -22.15
N THR A 18 -53.38 11.41 -20.83
CA THR A 18 -52.63 10.74 -19.77
C THR A 18 -52.54 9.23 -19.97
N GLN A 19 -51.33 8.67 -19.92
CA GLN A 19 -51.09 7.33 -19.38
C GLN A 19 -49.91 7.42 -18.41
N GLY A 20 -50.15 6.94 -17.19
CA GLY A 20 -49.19 6.95 -16.10
C GLY A 20 -47.97 6.10 -16.42
N GLN A 21 -46.80 6.70 -16.28
CA GLN A 21 -45.55 5.97 -16.17
C GLN A 21 -45.22 5.78 -14.70
N ASN A 22 -45.19 4.52 -14.29
CA ASN A 22 -44.52 4.05 -13.09
C ASN A 22 -43.14 4.71 -12.99
N PRO A 23 -42.68 5.14 -11.79
CA PRO A 23 -41.32 5.65 -11.65
C PRO A 23 -40.37 4.50 -11.97
N THR A 24 -39.72 4.59 -13.12
CA THR A 24 -38.53 3.81 -13.44
C THR A 24 -37.60 3.90 -12.24
N LYS A 25 -37.32 2.74 -11.64
CA LYS A 25 -36.24 2.52 -10.70
C LYS A 25 -34.99 3.07 -11.38
N THR A 26 -34.61 4.32 -11.08
CA THR A 26 -33.32 4.87 -11.46
C THR A 26 -32.32 4.02 -10.71
N THR A 27 -31.81 2.99 -11.36
CA THR A 27 -30.62 2.27 -10.91
C THR A 27 -29.55 3.34 -10.80
N MET A 28 -29.29 3.82 -9.59
CA MET A 28 -28.21 4.77 -9.35
C MET A 28 -26.94 4.05 -9.78
N ILE A 29 -26.41 4.44 -10.94
CA ILE A 29 -25.17 3.87 -11.46
C ILE A 29 -24.09 4.42 -10.54
N ASN A 30 -23.65 3.58 -9.60
CA ASN A 30 -22.57 3.92 -8.69
C ASN A 30 -21.34 4.36 -9.51
N PRO A 31 -20.71 5.48 -9.13
CA PRO A 31 -19.57 5.99 -9.89
C PRO A 31 -18.40 4.99 -9.84
N PRO A 32 -17.63 4.83 -10.92
CA PRO A 32 -16.57 3.84 -10.98
C PRO A 32 -15.44 4.20 -9.99
N LEU A 33 -14.91 3.19 -9.29
CA LEU A 33 -13.77 3.35 -8.39
C LEU A 33 -12.44 3.46 -9.17
N ASN A 34 -12.38 2.85 -10.34
CA ASN A 34 -11.23 2.86 -11.22
C ASN A 34 -11.63 2.85 -12.69
N THR A 35 -10.77 3.37 -13.56
CA THR A 35 -10.87 3.24 -15.01
C THR A 35 -9.58 2.72 -15.59
N ARG A 36 -9.72 1.94 -16.67
CA ARG A 36 -8.61 1.35 -17.41
C ARG A 36 -8.71 1.81 -18.86
N LYS A 37 -7.73 2.58 -19.33
CA LYS A 37 -7.69 3.09 -20.71
C LYS A 37 -6.39 2.63 -21.38
N PRO A 38 -6.43 2.06 -22.59
CA PRO A 38 -5.22 1.82 -23.37
C PRO A 38 -4.48 3.14 -23.61
N ALA A 39 -3.16 3.16 -23.48
CA ALA A 39 -2.39 4.36 -23.75
C ALA A 39 -2.35 4.63 -25.26
N SER A 40 -2.42 5.91 -25.64
CA SER A 40 -2.35 6.34 -27.05
C SER A 40 -1.04 5.94 -27.73
N ILE A 41 0.06 5.88 -26.97
CA ILE A 41 1.40 5.48 -27.44
C ILE A 41 1.50 4.02 -27.90
N ARG A 42 0.48 3.19 -27.65
CA ARG A 42 0.45 1.77 -28.03
C ARG A 42 0.78 1.53 -29.51
N TRP A 43 0.26 2.39 -30.40
CA TRP A 43 0.53 2.26 -31.83
C TRP A 43 1.98 2.56 -32.18
N PHE A 44 2.55 3.59 -31.57
CA PHE A 44 3.97 3.91 -31.72
C PHE A 44 4.85 2.75 -31.24
N ASN A 45 4.57 2.20 -30.05
CA ASN A 45 5.32 1.05 -29.52
C ASN A 45 5.23 -0.16 -30.44
N ARG A 46 4.07 -0.45 -31.04
CA ARG A 46 3.92 -1.57 -31.99
C ARG A 46 4.75 -1.39 -33.25
N VAL A 47 4.75 -0.18 -33.81
CA VAL A 47 5.58 0.15 -34.99
C VAL A 47 7.07 0.04 -34.63
N TYR A 48 7.46 0.59 -33.48
CA TYR A 48 8.81 0.46 -32.95
C TYR A 48 9.24 -1.01 -32.79
N THR A 49 8.39 -1.85 -32.19
CA THR A 49 8.64 -3.29 -32.06
C THR A 49 8.83 -3.95 -33.42
N LEU A 50 7.99 -3.62 -34.41
CA LEU A 50 8.12 -4.20 -35.76
C LEU A 50 9.46 -3.84 -36.41
N VAL A 51 9.87 -2.57 -36.35
CA VAL A 51 11.14 -2.10 -36.94
C VAL A 51 12.34 -2.82 -36.33
N TYR A 52 12.39 -2.91 -35.00
CA TYR A 52 13.49 -3.58 -34.31
C TYR A 52 13.47 -5.10 -34.50
N ALA A 53 12.29 -5.74 -34.57
CA ALA A 53 12.19 -7.16 -34.86
C ALA A 53 12.78 -7.50 -36.24
N ILE A 54 12.53 -6.65 -37.25
CA ILE A 54 13.12 -6.80 -38.59
C ILE A 54 14.64 -6.65 -38.52
N ALA A 55 15.16 -5.66 -37.79
CA ALA A 55 16.60 -5.45 -37.65
C ALA A 55 17.30 -6.63 -36.96
N ILE A 56 16.74 -7.14 -35.86
CA ILE A 56 17.25 -8.31 -35.15
C ILE A 56 17.21 -9.55 -36.05
N PHE A 57 16.11 -9.78 -36.76
CA PHE A 57 16.00 -10.89 -37.70
C PHE A 57 17.04 -10.80 -38.82
N ALA A 58 17.30 -9.61 -39.34
CA ALA A 58 18.32 -9.39 -40.37
C ALA A 58 19.74 -9.69 -39.86
N LEU A 59 20.07 -9.31 -38.62
CA LEU A 59 21.36 -9.61 -37.99
C LEU A 59 21.55 -11.12 -37.78
N VAL A 60 20.56 -11.78 -37.17
CA VAL A 60 20.57 -13.24 -36.96
C VAL A 60 20.70 -13.97 -38.30
N PHE A 61 19.97 -13.53 -39.33
CA PHE A 61 20.05 -14.11 -40.66
C PHE A 61 21.41 -13.90 -41.31
N HIS A 62 21.99 -12.70 -41.20
CA HIS A 62 23.31 -12.38 -41.74
C HIS A 62 24.39 -13.26 -41.10
N HIS A 63 24.41 -13.36 -39.77
CA HIS A 63 25.39 -14.18 -39.07
C HIS A 63 25.15 -15.69 -39.26
N SER A 64 23.90 -16.13 -39.40
CA SER A 64 23.59 -17.53 -39.77
C SER A 64 24.10 -17.88 -41.17
N ARG A 65 23.89 -16.97 -42.15
CA ARG A 65 24.42 -17.12 -43.51
C ARG A 65 25.95 -17.16 -43.52
N ASN A 66 26.60 -16.24 -42.81
CA ASN A 66 28.06 -16.19 -42.72
C ASN A 66 28.63 -17.45 -42.06
N LEU A 67 27.97 -17.98 -41.03
CA LEU A 67 28.38 -19.23 -40.36
C LEU A 67 28.29 -20.44 -41.32
N ILE A 68 27.28 -20.50 -42.18
CA ILE A 68 27.11 -21.57 -43.18
C ILE A 68 28.14 -21.43 -44.33
N SER A 69 28.37 -20.21 -44.81
CA SER A 69 29.27 -19.97 -45.95
C SER A 69 30.75 -19.96 -45.57
N SER A 70 31.10 -19.56 -44.36
CA SER A 70 32.49 -19.46 -43.88
C SER A 70 32.53 -19.62 -42.35
N PRO A 71 32.54 -20.87 -41.85
CA PRO A 71 32.46 -21.12 -40.42
C PRO A 71 33.70 -20.61 -39.70
N SER A 72 33.51 -19.73 -38.72
CA SER A 72 34.56 -19.23 -37.84
C SER A 72 34.08 -19.16 -36.39
N LEU A 73 35.01 -19.25 -35.43
CA LEU A 73 34.65 -19.09 -34.02
C LEU A 73 34.02 -17.71 -33.75
N THR A 74 34.48 -16.68 -34.44
CA THR A 74 33.96 -15.32 -34.30
C THR A 74 32.51 -15.20 -34.77
N THR A 75 32.16 -15.78 -35.91
CA THR A 75 30.77 -15.78 -36.42
C THR A 75 29.83 -16.59 -35.53
N ALA A 76 30.31 -17.70 -34.95
CA ALA A 76 29.55 -18.49 -33.99
C ALA A 76 29.27 -17.70 -32.69
N VAL A 77 30.29 -17.04 -32.12
CA VAL A 77 30.13 -16.22 -30.90
C VAL A 77 29.20 -15.03 -31.15
N LEU A 78 29.32 -14.35 -32.30
CA LEU A 78 28.43 -13.25 -32.66
C LEU A 78 26.98 -13.72 -32.84
N LEU A 79 26.75 -14.87 -33.47
CA LEU A 79 25.40 -15.45 -33.59
C LEU A 79 24.80 -15.76 -32.21
N ILE A 80 25.58 -16.35 -31.30
CA ILE A 80 25.14 -16.61 -29.92
C ILE A 80 24.79 -15.30 -29.21
N ALA A 81 25.62 -14.27 -29.34
CA ALA A 81 25.36 -12.95 -28.75
C ALA A 81 24.07 -12.31 -29.30
N ASP A 82 23.83 -12.39 -30.61
CA ASP A 82 22.61 -11.87 -31.24
C ASP A 82 21.37 -12.62 -30.78
N LEU A 83 21.43 -13.94 -30.61
CA LEU A 83 20.31 -14.75 -30.10
C LEU A 83 19.98 -14.38 -28.64
N VAL A 84 20.99 -14.19 -27.80
CA VAL A 84 20.80 -13.74 -26.40
C VAL A 84 20.20 -12.32 -26.37
N LEU A 85 20.71 -11.41 -27.19
CA LEU A 85 20.19 -10.05 -27.29
C LEU A 85 18.74 -10.03 -27.82
N ALA A 86 18.44 -10.84 -28.82
CA ALA A 86 17.10 -11.00 -29.37
C ALA A 86 16.12 -11.50 -28.30
N TRP A 87 16.54 -12.47 -27.48
CA TRP A 87 15.74 -13.00 -26.39
C TRP A 87 15.48 -11.95 -25.30
N LEU A 88 16.52 -11.25 -24.81
CA LEU A 88 16.38 -10.17 -23.83
C LEU A 88 15.50 -9.02 -24.34
N TRP A 89 15.65 -8.66 -25.62
CA TRP A 89 14.82 -7.63 -26.22
C TRP A 89 13.35 -8.08 -26.34
N ALA A 90 13.10 -9.32 -26.75
CA ALA A 90 11.74 -9.84 -26.90
C ALA A 90 10.99 -9.90 -25.56
N THR A 91 11.65 -10.33 -24.48
CA THR A 91 11.06 -10.37 -23.13
C THR A 91 10.76 -8.96 -22.62
N TRP A 92 11.67 -8.00 -22.83
CA TRP A 92 11.45 -6.60 -22.48
C TRP A 92 10.32 -5.93 -23.30
N GLN A 93 10.25 -6.18 -24.60
CA GLN A 93 9.22 -5.58 -25.46
C GLN A 93 7.83 -6.12 -25.18
N ALA A 94 7.69 -7.38 -24.74
CA ALA A 94 6.40 -7.95 -24.38
C ALA A 94 5.65 -7.09 -23.34
N LEU A 95 6.37 -6.46 -22.41
CA LEU A 95 5.82 -5.54 -21.40
C LEU A 95 5.35 -4.20 -21.99
N ASN A 96 5.91 -3.80 -23.14
CA ASN A 96 5.72 -2.49 -23.76
C ASN A 96 4.72 -2.48 -24.94
N LEU A 97 4.19 -3.64 -25.34
CA LEU A 97 3.27 -3.78 -26.48
C LEU A 97 1.85 -3.26 -26.23
N ASN A 98 1.41 -3.26 -24.98
CA ASN A 98 0.07 -2.83 -24.61
C ASN A 98 0.07 -2.04 -23.30
N PRO A 99 0.71 -0.86 -23.27
CA PRO A 99 0.67 0.00 -22.11
C PRO A 99 -0.76 0.43 -21.82
N VAL A 100 -1.13 0.33 -20.55
CA VAL A 100 -2.46 0.66 -20.06
C VAL A 100 -2.32 1.72 -18.98
N HIS A 101 -3.09 2.79 -19.10
CA HIS A 101 -3.27 3.76 -18.04
C HIS A 101 -4.42 3.35 -17.13
N ARG A 102 -4.14 3.36 -15.82
CA ARG A 102 -5.12 3.13 -14.76
C ARG A 102 -5.28 4.44 -14.01
N GLN A 103 -6.52 4.84 -13.78
CA GLN A 103 -6.87 6.00 -12.97
C GLN A 103 -7.84 5.55 -11.88
N VAL A 104 -7.61 5.97 -10.64
CA VAL A 104 -8.49 5.69 -9.49
C VAL A 104 -9.17 6.94 -9.00
N PHE A 105 -10.34 6.75 -8.40
CA PHE A 105 -11.19 7.80 -7.85
C PHE A 105 -11.55 7.47 -6.38
N PRO A 106 -10.62 7.67 -5.43
CA PRO A 106 -10.87 7.41 -4.00
C PRO A 106 -12.10 8.13 -3.46
N GLU A 107 -12.39 9.33 -3.98
CA GLU A 107 -13.56 10.13 -3.63
C GLU A 107 -14.91 9.46 -3.92
N ASN A 108 -14.90 8.39 -4.73
CA ASN A 108 -16.09 7.58 -4.99
C ASN A 108 -16.26 6.44 -3.99
N LEU A 109 -15.21 6.05 -3.26
CA LEU A 109 -15.28 4.92 -2.33
C LEU A 109 -16.38 5.10 -1.26
N PRO A 110 -16.51 6.25 -0.59
CA PRO A 110 -17.58 6.45 0.40
C PRO A 110 -18.99 6.45 -0.20
N LYS A 111 -19.12 6.55 -1.54
CA LYS A 111 -20.41 6.49 -2.25
C LYS A 111 -20.80 5.05 -2.60
N VAL A 112 -19.83 4.12 -2.58
CA VAL A 112 -20.00 2.73 -3.03
C VAL A 112 -19.93 1.75 -1.86
N ALA A 113 -19.14 2.05 -0.84
CA ALA A 113 -18.97 1.21 0.34
C ALA A 113 -18.91 2.07 1.61
N THR A 114 -19.46 1.54 2.69
CA THR A 114 -19.34 2.15 4.02
C THR A 114 -18.02 1.71 4.66
N GLU A 115 -17.45 2.52 5.57
CA GLU A 115 -16.23 2.16 6.31
C GLU A 115 -16.33 0.80 7.04
N SER A 116 -17.53 0.42 7.47
CA SER A 116 -17.84 -0.89 8.06
C SER A 116 -17.68 -2.07 7.09
N GLU A 117 -17.68 -1.82 5.78
CA GLU A 117 -17.51 -2.83 4.73
C GLU A 117 -16.06 -2.93 4.23
N TYR A 118 -15.19 -2.02 4.68
CA TYR A 118 -13.78 -2.05 4.30
C TYR A 118 -13.11 -3.34 4.81
N PRO A 119 -12.20 -3.97 4.04
CA PRO A 119 -11.48 -5.15 4.49
C PRO A 119 -10.52 -4.81 5.65
N GLU A 120 -10.12 -5.78 6.44
CA GLU A 120 -8.99 -5.57 7.37
C GLU A 120 -7.69 -5.45 6.57
N LEU A 121 -6.75 -4.66 7.10
CA LEU A 121 -5.48 -4.33 6.47
C LEU A 121 -4.35 -4.45 7.50
N ASP A 122 -3.42 -5.36 7.21
CA ASP A 122 -2.17 -5.47 7.94
C ASP A 122 -1.03 -4.82 7.16
N VAL A 123 -0.29 -3.93 7.82
CA VAL A 123 0.87 -3.26 7.21
C VAL A 123 2.14 -3.72 7.91
N PHE A 124 3.04 -4.36 7.18
CA PHE A 124 4.37 -4.74 7.66
C PHE A 124 5.39 -3.67 7.30
N ILE A 125 6.16 -3.24 8.28
CA ILE A 125 7.31 -2.35 8.13
C ILE A 125 8.54 -3.13 8.55
N CYS A 126 9.44 -3.39 7.61
CA CYS A 126 10.67 -4.15 7.88
C CYS A 126 11.82 -3.20 8.21
N THR A 127 12.61 -3.58 9.22
CA THR A 127 13.86 -2.91 9.58
C THR A 127 14.90 -3.93 10.02
N THR A 128 16.18 -3.60 9.82
CA THR A 128 17.26 -4.58 10.03
C THR A 128 18.29 -4.16 11.07
N ASP A 129 18.74 -2.90 11.04
CA ASP A 129 19.82 -2.43 11.91
C ASP A 129 19.57 -0.97 12.34
N PRO A 130 19.42 -0.68 13.65
CA PRO A 130 19.16 0.66 14.15
C PRO A 130 20.26 1.68 13.80
N PHE A 131 21.49 1.25 13.50
CA PHE A 131 22.58 2.17 13.14
C PHE A 131 22.61 2.52 11.64
N ARG A 132 22.12 1.61 10.78
CA ARG A 132 21.94 1.87 9.34
C ARG A 132 20.61 2.53 9.03
N GLU A 133 19.58 2.14 9.77
CA GLU A 133 18.21 2.60 9.68
C GLU A 133 17.81 3.20 11.03
N PRO A 134 18.05 4.51 11.25
CA PRO A 134 17.81 5.14 12.53
C PRO A 134 16.38 4.88 13.03
N PRO A 135 16.18 4.46 14.30
CA PRO A 135 14.85 4.15 14.83
C PRO A 135 13.83 5.29 14.70
N VAL A 136 14.30 6.55 14.72
CA VAL A 136 13.46 7.74 14.46
C VAL A 136 12.79 7.65 13.08
N ARG A 137 13.53 7.19 12.05
CA ARG A 137 13.00 7.03 10.68
C ARG A 137 11.90 5.98 10.66
N VAL A 138 12.12 4.85 11.31
CA VAL A 138 11.11 3.77 11.45
C VAL A 138 9.86 4.31 12.13
N VAL A 139 10.00 5.06 13.23
CA VAL A 139 8.89 5.69 13.95
C VAL A 139 8.12 6.67 13.08
N ASN A 140 8.80 7.51 12.29
CA ASN A 140 8.13 8.43 11.37
C ASN A 140 7.30 7.69 10.31
N THR A 141 7.82 6.57 9.78
CA THR A 141 7.08 5.70 8.86
C THR A 141 5.86 5.06 9.53
N VAL A 142 6.03 4.49 10.74
CA VAL A 142 4.93 3.92 11.54
C VAL A 142 3.85 4.95 11.80
N LEU A 143 4.20 6.14 12.29
CA LEU A 143 3.24 7.23 12.55
C LEU A 143 2.52 7.68 11.28
N SER A 144 3.22 7.69 10.15
CA SER A 144 2.64 8.02 8.85
C SER A 144 1.61 6.98 8.38
N VAL A 145 1.87 5.69 8.64
CA VAL A 145 0.96 4.57 8.32
C VAL A 145 -0.23 4.55 9.26
N MET A 146 -0.01 4.68 10.57
CA MET A 146 -1.11 4.70 11.55
C MET A 146 -2.07 5.89 11.33
N ALA A 147 -1.60 6.99 10.75
CA ALA A 147 -2.42 8.14 10.42
C ALA A 147 -3.25 7.99 9.12
N TYR A 148 -3.28 6.81 8.51
CA TYR A 148 -4.09 6.55 7.33
C TYR A 148 -5.56 6.88 7.55
N GLU A 149 -6.23 7.35 6.49
CA GLU A 149 -7.69 7.50 6.49
C GLU A 149 -8.32 6.13 6.31
N TYR A 150 -8.22 5.32 7.37
CA TYR A 150 -8.80 4.00 7.48
C TYR A 150 -9.38 3.83 8.89
N PRO A 151 -10.44 3.02 9.06
CA PRO A 151 -10.93 2.69 10.39
C PRO A 151 -9.82 2.07 11.23
N ALA A 152 -9.57 2.64 12.41
CA ALA A 152 -8.51 2.18 13.30
C ALA A 152 -8.67 0.69 13.65
N GLU A 153 -9.92 0.23 13.80
CA GLU A 153 -10.30 -1.17 14.09
C GLU A 153 -9.88 -2.16 13.03
N LYS A 154 -9.62 -1.68 11.80
CA LYS A 154 -9.30 -2.51 10.64
C LYS A 154 -7.87 -2.34 10.17
N LEU A 155 -7.08 -1.50 10.84
CA LEU A 155 -5.69 -1.23 10.51
C LEU A 155 -4.80 -1.77 11.63
N SER A 156 -3.93 -2.70 11.28
CA SER A 156 -2.89 -3.18 12.19
C SER A 156 -1.52 -2.98 11.57
N VAL A 157 -0.60 -2.38 12.33
CA VAL A 157 0.76 -2.08 11.88
C VAL A 157 1.72 -3.00 12.61
N TYR A 158 2.47 -3.77 11.83
CA TYR A 158 3.48 -4.70 12.28
C TYR A 158 4.86 -4.15 11.94
N VAL A 159 5.73 -4.00 12.93
CA VAL A 159 7.14 -3.66 12.70
C VAL A 159 7.96 -4.93 12.88
N SER A 160 8.51 -5.44 11.78
CA SER A 160 9.45 -6.57 11.83
C SER A 160 10.88 -6.05 11.92
N ASP A 161 11.52 -6.34 13.04
CA ASP A 161 12.91 -6.00 13.32
C ASP A 161 13.78 -7.25 13.27
N ASP A 162 14.52 -7.39 12.17
CA ASP A 162 15.44 -8.49 11.93
C ASP A 162 16.72 -8.39 12.78
N GLY A 163 16.99 -7.21 13.35
CA GLY A 163 18.11 -6.99 14.27
C GLY A 163 17.76 -7.28 15.73
N GLY A 164 16.48 -7.42 16.07
CA GLY A 164 16.01 -7.62 17.44
C GLY A 164 16.51 -6.54 18.40
N SER A 165 16.52 -5.28 17.94
CA SER A 165 17.11 -4.18 18.66
C SER A 165 16.18 -3.63 19.73
N GLN A 166 16.67 -3.64 20.98
CA GLN A 166 16.02 -2.94 22.10
C GLN A 166 15.84 -1.42 21.82
N LEU A 167 16.70 -0.82 20.99
CA LEU A 167 16.61 0.60 20.62
C LEU A 167 15.41 0.86 19.70
N THR A 168 15.15 -0.06 18.78
CA THR A 168 13.98 0.00 17.89
C THR A 168 12.70 -0.16 18.70
N LEU A 169 12.64 -1.14 19.60
CA LEU A 169 11.50 -1.31 20.50
C LEU A 169 11.24 -0.05 21.34
N PHE A 170 12.29 0.53 21.93
CA PHE A 170 12.18 1.79 22.69
C PHE A 170 11.63 2.93 21.84
N ALA A 171 12.14 3.07 20.61
CA ALA A 171 11.69 4.11 19.71
C ALA A 171 10.20 3.95 19.35
N LEU A 172 9.74 2.73 19.09
CA LEU A 172 8.33 2.45 18.81
C LEU A 172 7.42 2.74 20.01
N MET A 173 7.88 2.45 21.23
CA MET A 173 7.15 2.83 22.45
C MET A 173 7.01 4.34 22.59
N GLU A 174 8.07 5.09 22.29
CA GLU A 174 8.02 6.55 22.27
C GLU A 174 7.12 7.09 21.15
N GLY A 175 7.17 6.47 19.97
CA GLY A 175 6.22 6.69 18.88
C GLY A 175 4.78 6.43 19.30
N ALA A 176 4.51 5.35 20.02
CA ALA A 176 3.18 5.00 20.52
C ALA A 176 2.61 6.05 21.48
N LYS A 177 3.44 6.64 22.36
CA LYS A 177 3.01 7.78 23.21
C LYS A 177 2.61 8.97 22.36
N PHE A 178 3.46 9.32 21.39
CA PHE A 178 3.23 10.48 20.54
C PHE A 178 2.04 10.29 19.58
N ALA A 179 1.79 9.06 19.12
CA ALA A 179 0.67 8.71 18.25
C ALA A 179 -0.67 9.16 18.83
N LYS A 180 -0.87 9.06 20.16
CA LYS A 180 -2.09 9.49 20.86
C LYS A 180 -2.44 10.97 20.63
N HIS A 181 -1.45 11.80 20.29
CA HIS A 181 -1.60 13.22 19.96
C HIS A 181 -1.51 13.48 18.45
N TRP A 182 -0.61 12.79 17.76
CA TRP A 182 -0.35 13.00 16.33
C TRP A 182 -1.51 12.55 15.43
N LEU A 183 -2.10 11.38 15.68
CA LEU A 183 -3.17 10.84 14.85
C LEU A 183 -4.43 11.72 14.84
N PRO A 184 -4.99 12.13 15.99
CA PRO A 184 -6.14 13.04 16.00
C PRO A 184 -5.81 14.41 15.39
N TYR A 185 -4.59 14.92 15.60
CA TYR A 185 -4.13 16.16 14.97
C TYR A 185 -4.11 16.05 13.43
N CYS A 186 -3.59 14.94 12.89
CA CYS A 186 -3.62 14.66 11.45
C CYS A 186 -5.04 14.63 10.90
N LYS A 187 -5.97 13.96 11.60
CA LYS A 187 -7.36 13.82 11.19
C LYS A 187 -8.10 15.16 11.24
N LYS A 188 -7.96 15.91 12.33
CA LYS A 188 -8.62 17.22 12.57
C LYS A 188 -8.25 18.24 11.51
N TYR A 189 -6.97 18.30 11.12
CA TYR A 189 -6.47 19.29 10.16
C TYR A 189 -6.29 18.74 8.75
N ASN A 190 -6.72 17.50 8.48
CA ASN A 190 -6.60 16.82 7.19
C ASN A 190 -5.17 16.90 6.62
N ILE A 191 -4.18 16.55 7.44
CA ILE A 191 -2.77 16.65 7.09
C ILE A 191 -2.45 15.67 5.95
N LEU A 192 -1.89 16.21 4.88
CA LEU A 192 -1.50 15.45 3.69
C LEU A 192 -0.22 14.64 3.91
N ASP A 193 0.81 15.29 4.46
CA ASP A 193 2.11 14.69 4.77
C ASP A 193 2.07 14.13 6.20
N ARG A 194 1.75 12.85 6.34
CA ARG A 194 1.48 12.23 7.65
C ARG A 194 2.74 11.82 8.42
N SER A 195 3.91 11.89 7.80
CA SER A 195 5.19 11.75 8.50
C SER A 195 5.49 13.05 9.24
N PRO A 196 5.63 13.03 10.58
CA PRO A 196 5.93 14.22 11.36
C PRO A 196 7.22 14.92 10.89
N GLU A 197 8.27 14.14 10.57
CA GLU A 197 9.54 14.67 10.07
C GLU A 197 9.37 15.47 8.78
N VAL A 198 8.58 14.95 7.84
CA VAL A 198 8.32 15.61 6.55
C VAL A 198 7.41 16.83 6.74
N TYR A 199 6.39 16.70 7.60
CA TYR A 199 5.46 17.77 7.90
C TYR A 199 6.16 18.98 8.54
N PHE A 200 6.97 18.76 9.57
CA PHE A 200 7.68 19.82 10.29
C PHE A 200 8.99 20.26 9.63
N GLY A 201 9.62 19.41 8.81
CA GLY A 201 10.87 19.71 8.12
C GLY A 201 10.72 20.59 6.88
N ASN A 202 9.55 20.59 6.23
CA ASN A 202 9.30 21.33 4.98
C ASN A 202 9.12 22.86 5.15
N GLY A 203 9.51 23.44 6.29
CA GLY A 203 9.37 24.87 6.54
C GLY A 203 7.93 25.39 6.51
N LYS A 204 6.94 24.49 6.54
CA LYS A 204 5.55 24.85 6.80
C LYS A 204 5.50 25.26 8.28
N ASP A 205 5.19 26.52 8.54
CA ASP A 205 4.83 26.91 9.90
C ASP A 205 3.70 25.98 10.36
N PRO A 206 3.79 25.39 11.57
CA PRO A 206 2.66 24.70 12.15
C PRO A 206 1.44 25.60 11.97
N LEU A 207 0.35 25.07 11.40
CA LEU A 207 -0.90 25.80 11.17
C LEU A 207 -1.08 26.82 12.29
N LEU A 208 -1.14 28.11 11.98
CA LEU A 208 -1.02 29.33 12.83
C LEU A 208 -1.82 29.31 14.16
N MET A 209 -1.63 28.29 14.97
CA MET A 209 -2.45 27.84 16.07
C MET A 209 -1.51 27.26 17.12
N GLN A 210 -1.77 27.59 18.39
CA GLN A 210 -1.03 27.15 19.56
C GLN A 210 -0.81 25.62 19.56
N GLU A 211 -1.83 24.85 19.19
CA GLU A 211 -1.82 23.38 19.15
C GLU A 211 -0.72 22.82 18.23
N GLY A 212 -0.47 23.45 17.07
CA GLY A 212 0.57 22.99 16.14
C GLY A 212 1.98 23.10 16.72
N TYR A 213 2.26 24.15 17.51
CA TYR A 213 3.54 24.32 18.20
C TYR A 213 3.72 23.32 19.33
N GLU A 214 2.65 23.01 20.07
CA GLU A 214 2.67 22.00 21.12
C GLU A 214 2.98 20.62 20.54
N ILE A 215 2.30 20.22 19.45
CA ILE A 215 2.57 18.95 18.77
C ILE A 215 4.00 18.90 18.21
N LYS A 216 4.50 20.01 17.64
CA LYS A 216 5.90 20.10 17.18
C LYS A 216 6.87 19.91 18.35
N ALA A 217 6.64 20.57 19.48
CA ALA A 217 7.49 20.44 20.66
C ALA A 217 7.49 19.00 21.20
N MET A 218 6.34 18.32 21.20
CA MET A 218 6.23 16.92 21.58
C MET A 218 6.99 16.00 20.61
N TYR A 219 6.90 16.25 19.31
CA TYR A 219 7.66 15.52 18.29
C TYR A 219 9.18 15.67 18.48
N GLU A 220 9.66 16.91 18.64
CA GLU A 220 11.10 17.17 18.84
C GLU A 220 11.59 16.55 20.17
N SER A 221 10.77 16.58 21.22
CA SER A 221 11.08 15.92 22.50
C SER A 221 11.18 14.40 22.36
N MET A 222 10.25 13.78 21.64
CA MET A 222 10.27 12.34 21.32
C MET A 222 11.54 12.01 20.52
N LYS A 223 11.80 12.75 19.43
CA LYS A 223 12.97 12.56 18.56
C LYS A 223 14.27 12.65 19.36
N ALA A 224 14.45 13.71 20.15
CA ALA A 224 15.64 13.90 20.98
C ALA A 224 15.80 12.83 22.07
N ARG A 225 14.70 12.23 22.57
CA ARG A 225 14.79 11.09 23.50
C ARG A 225 15.28 9.83 22.81
N ILE A 226 14.77 9.54 21.61
CA ILE A 226 15.19 8.38 20.81
C ILE A 226 16.67 8.52 20.43
N GLU A 227 17.07 9.68 19.89
CA GLU A 227 18.45 9.94 19.46
C GLU A 227 19.44 9.77 20.62
N ARG A 228 19.14 10.31 21.81
CA ARG A 228 19.99 10.12 23.00
C ARG A 228 20.17 8.66 23.40
N VAL A 229 19.13 7.84 23.26
CA VAL A 229 19.19 6.40 23.58
C VAL A 229 20.00 5.64 22.53
N VAL A 230 19.84 6.00 21.26
CA VAL A 230 20.63 5.45 20.15
C VAL A 230 22.11 5.81 20.31
N GLU A 231 22.44 7.06 20.64
CA GLU A 231 23.81 7.52 20.90
C GLU A 231 24.44 6.79 22.10
N ARG A 232 23.67 6.57 23.17
CA ARG A 232 24.12 5.79 24.34
C ARG A 232 24.26 4.29 24.03
N GLY A 233 23.57 3.78 23.00
CA GLY A 233 23.55 2.37 22.61
C GLY A 233 22.82 1.43 23.59
N THR A 234 22.28 1.96 24.69
CA THR A 234 21.58 1.18 25.72
C THR A 234 20.38 1.94 26.27
N VAL A 235 19.30 1.19 26.55
CA VAL A 235 18.08 1.72 27.16
C VAL A 235 18.21 1.63 28.67
N SER A 236 18.07 2.75 29.38
CA SER A 236 18.05 2.73 30.84
C SER A 236 16.63 2.43 31.36
N PRO A 237 16.44 1.50 32.30
CA PRO A 237 15.11 1.12 32.80
C PRO A 237 14.31 2.31 33.35
N ASP A 238 15.00 3.29 33.95
CA ASP A 238 14.40 4.49 34.53
C ASP A 238 13.65 5.37 33.51
N GLN A 239 13.89 5.18 32.21
CA GLN A 239 13.22 5.93 31.15
C GLN A 239 11.86 5.34 30.76
N ILE A 240 11.52 4.15 31.26
CA ILE A 240 10.29 3.45 30.94
C ILE A 240 9.40 3.47 32.18
N THR A 241 8.31 4.23 32.10
CA THR A 241 7.36 4.38 33.21
C THR A 241 6.23 3.34 33.21
N ASN A 242 6.00 2.65 32.09
CA ASN A 242 4.90 1.71 31.93
C ASN A 242 5.35 0.28 32.29
N GLU A 243 4.69 -0.35 33.27
CA GLU A 243 4.98 -1.72 33.70
C GLU A 243 4.87 -2.75 32.55
N ARG A 244 3.91 -2.58 31.63
CA ARG A 244 3.77 -3.43 30.42
C ARG A 244 5.05 -3.40 29.60
N TRP A 245 5.63 -2.21 29.45
CA TRP A 245 6.83 -2.00 28.65
C TRP A 245 8.08 -2.48 29.36
N ILE A 246 8.17 -2.31 30.69
CA ILE A 246 9.25 -2.91 31.49
C ILE A 246 9.29 -4.43 31.30
N LYS A 247 8.12 -5.09 31.33
CA LYS A 247 8.01 -6.54 31.09
C LYS A 247 8.48 -6.93 29.69
N ALA A 248 8.17 -6.13 28.67
CA ALA A 248 8.65 -6.36 27.30
C ALA A 248 10.19 -6.28 27.21
N PHE A 249 10.81 -5.29 27.87
CA PHE A 249 12.28 -5.14 27.87
C PHE A 249 13.02 -6.24 28.62
N ASN A 250 12.41 -6.86 29.63
CA ASN A 250 13.01 -7.96 30.37
C ASN A 250 13.31 -9.20 29.49
N LYS A 251 12.84 -9.23 28.24
CA LYS A 251 13.16 -10.28 27.25
C LYS A 251 14.60 -10.18 26.71
N TRP A 252 15.24 -9.01 26.79
CA TRP A 252 16.64 -8.82 26.39
C TRP A 252 17.59 -9.23 27.51
N VAL A 253 17.78 -10.55 27.65
CA VAL A 253 18.68 -11.16 28.65
C VAL A 253 20.15 -11.12 28.23
N PRO A 254 21.11 -11.23 29.18
CA PRO A 254 22.53 -11.36 28.85
C PRO A 254 22.77 -12.53 27.88
N GLY A 255 23.42 -12.26 26.75
CA GLY A 255 23.62 -13.23 25.67
C GLY A 255 22.67 -13.08 24.48
N PHE A 256 21.72 -12.14 24.54
CA PHE A 256 20.93 -11.74 23.38
C PHE A 256 21.85 -11.16 22.30
N THR A 257 21.79 -11.74 21.10
CA THR A 257 22.49 -11.21 19.93
C THR A 257 21.52 -11.17 18.76
N PRO A 258 21.68 -10.25 17.79
CA PRO A 258 20.84 -10.23 16.58
C PRO A 258 20.85 -11.55 15.82
N GLN A 259 21.89 -12.38 15.98
CA GLN A 259 22.00 -13.68 15.33
C GLN A 259 21.39 -14.82 16.13
N ASN A 260 21.22 -14.64 17.45
CA ASN A 260 20.77 -15.67 18.36
C ASN A 260 19.90 -15.03 19.46
N HIS A 261 18.60 -15.02 19.21
CA HIS A 261 17.57 -14.64 20.16
C HIS A 261 16.25 -15.38 19.87
N PRO A 262 15.40 -15.60 20.88
CA PRO A 262 14.06 -16.15 20.64
C PRO A 262 13.21 -15.15 19.85
N SER A 263 12.18 -15.65 19.16
CA SER A 263 11.19 -14.78 18.54
C SER A 263 10.46 -13.95 19.60
N ILE A 264 10.38 -12.63 19.41
CA ILE A 264 9.70 -11.69 20.29
C ILE A 264 8.50 -11.12 19.55
N VAL A 265 7.34 -11.18 20.18
CA VAL A 265 6.13 -10.48 19.73
C VAL A 265 5.66 -9.61 20.89
N GLU A 266 5.47 -8.32 20.63
CA GLU A 266 5.03 -7.33 21.61
C GLU A 266 3.95 -6.44 21.01
N VAL A 267 2.78 -6.39 21.65
CA VAL A 267 1.72 -5.45 21.29
C VAL A 267 1.96 -4.15 22.06
N LEU A 268 2.27 -3.08 21.34
CA LEU A 268 2.59 -1.76 21.89
C LEU A 268 1.37 -0.85 22.01
N LEU A 269 0.47 -0.94 21.05
CA LEU A 269 -0.85 -0.30 21.07
C LEU A 269 -1.89 -1.34 20.67
N GLU A 270 -2.98 -1.36 21.41
CA GLU A 270 -4.09 -2.27 21.19
C GLU A 270 -5.38 -1.50 21.00
N ASN A 271 -6.10 -1.77 19.92
CA ASN A 271 -7.20 -0.93 19.45
C ASN A 271 -8.31 -0.68 20.49
N VAL A 272 -8.64 -1.72 21.27
CA VAL A 272 -9.72 -1.68 22.24
C VAL A 272 -9.30 -1.01 23.54
N GLU A 273 -8.02 -1.15 23.93
CA GLU A 273 -7.49 -0.66 25.20
C GLU A 273 -6.92 0.76 25.09
N ASP A 274 -6.19 1.04 24.01
CA ASP A 274 -5.47 2.28 23.81
C ASP A 274 -6.27 3.26 22.97
N LYS A 275 -6.62 4.38 23.61
CA LYS A 275 -7.33 5.49 22.98
C LYS A 275 -6.46 6.73 22.82
N ASP A 276 -6.82 7.54 21.84
CA ASP A 276 -6.25 8.87 21.63
C ASP A 276 -6.76 9.89 22.67
N ILE A 277 -6.24 11.12 22.62
CA ILE A 277 -6.65 12.21 23.54
C ILE A 277 -8.12 12.64 23.40
N ILE A 278 -8.81 12.19 22.35
CA ILE A 278 -10.23 12.48 22.06
C ILE A 278 -11.10 11.23 22.30
N ASP A 279 -10.55 10.21 22.97
CA ASP A 279 -11.22 8.94 23.31
C ASP A 279 -11.60 8.05 22.10
N ASN A 280 -10.93 8.23 20.95
CA ASN A 280 -11.06 7.29 19.81
C ASN A 280 -10.02 6.16 19.89
N SER A 281 -10.38 4.98 19.40
CA SER A 281 -9.48 3.84 19.26
C SER A 281 -8.28 4.12 18.34
N LEU A 282 -7.12 3.62 18.73
CA LEU A 282 -5.89 3.68 17.93
C LEU A 282 -5.71 2.41 17.09
N PRO A 283 -5.05 2.46 15.92
CA PRO A 283 -4.65 1.26 15.21
C PRO A 283 -3.75 0.36 16.06
N ASN A 284 -3.79 -0.95 15.84
CA ASN A 284 -2.86 -1.85 16.54
C ASN A 284 -1.42 -1.56 16.10
N LEU A 285 -0.49 -1.56 17.04
CA LEU A 285 0.95 -1.49 16.76
C LEU A 285 1.64 -2.69 17.41
N ILE A 286 2.15 -3.59 16.59
CA ILE A 286 2.79 -4.83 17.01
C ILE A 286 4.26 -4.81 16.59
N TYR A 287 5.16 -5.00 17.54
CA TYR A 287 6.57 -5.27 17.28
C TYR A 287 6.81 -6.77 17.18
N ILE A 288 7.55 -7.18 16.15
CA ILE A 288 7.97 -8.54 15.92
C ILE A 288 9.48 -8.55 15.72
N SER A 289 10.17 -9.42 16.43
CA SER A 289 11.54 -9.80 16.11
C SER A 289 11.64 -11.31 15.94
N ARG A 290 12.29 -11.76 14.87
CA ARG A 290 12.18 -13.14 14.37
C ARG A 290 13.40 -13.97 14.67
N GLU A 291 13.18 -15.26 14.90
CA GLU A 291 14.21 -16.29 14.72
C GLU A 291 14.24 -16.72 13.24
N LYS A 292 14.94 -15.97 12.38
CA LYS A 292 15.34 -16.24 10.96
C LYS A 292 14.51 -17.19 10.05
N ASP A 293 13.21 -17.39 10.27
CA ASP A 293 12.25 -18.03 9.35
C ASP A 293 11.34 -16.94 8.75
N GLU A 294 11.26 -16.90 7.41
CA GLU A 294 10.47 -15.93 6.64
C GLU A 294 8.97 -16.09 6.85
N ALA A 295 8.50 -17.29 7.19
CA ALA A 295 7.07 -17.55 7.36
C ALA A 295 6.48 -16.95 8.65
N THR A 296 7.30 -16.42 9.57
CA THR A 296 6.85 -16.00 10.91
C THR A 296 5.93 -14.77 10.87
N GLN A 297 6.18 -13.77 10.01
CA GLN A 297 5.36 -12.54 9.94
C GLN A 297 3.91 -12.84 9.53
N ILE A 298 3.74 -13.55 8.42
CA ILE A 298 2.41 -13.90 7.89
C ILE A 298 1.68 -14.85 8.85
N ARG A 299 2.40 -15.75 9.53
CA ARG A 299 1.81 -16.61 10.57
C ARG A 299 1.33 -15.81 11.77
N VAL A 300 2.11 -14.83 12.25
CA VAL A 300 1.74 -13.99 13.39
C VAL A 300 0.51 -13.13 13.06
N SER A 301 0.49 -12.50 11.88
CA SER A 301 -0.71 -11.78 11.39
C SER A 301 -1.91 -12.72 11.29
N GLY A 302 -1.75 -13.90 10.67
CA GLY A 302 -2.82 -14.90 10.53
C GLY A 302 -3.41 -15.40 11.87
N VAL A 303 -2.68 -15.29 12.98
CA VAL A 303 -3.15 -15.66 14.32
C VAL A 303 -3.73 -14.46 15.08
N LEU A 304 -3.15 -13.27 14.94
CA LEU A 304 -3.55 -12.09 15.71
C LEU A 304 -4.74 -11.34 15.11
N THR A 305 -4.70 -11.08 13.80
CA THR A 305 -5.68 -10.22 13.10
C THR A 305 -6.34 -10.96 11.94
N ASN A 306 -5.59 -11.77 11.20
CA ASN A 306 -6.03 -12.53 10.05
C ASN A 306 -6.63 -11.65 8.93
N ALA A 307 -5.96 -10.52 8.65
CA ALA A 307 -6.41 -9.58 7.63
C ALA A 307 -6.33 -10.18 6.21
N PRO A 308 -7.33 -9.95 5.35
CA PRO A 308 -7.32 -10.41 3.96
C PRO A 308 -6.35 -9.62 3.07
N ILE A 309 -5.90 -8.44 3.52
CA ILE A 309 -4.98 -7.58 2.79
C ILE A 309 -3.73 -7.37 3.63
N VAL A 310 -2.58 -7.66 3.02
CA VAL A 310 -1.26 -7.41 3.60
C VAL A 310 -0.50 -6.44 2.71
N LEU A 311 0.04 -5.38 3.31
CA LEU A 311 0.89 -4.39 2.66
C LEU A 311 2.27 -4.41 3.30
N VAL A 312 3.32 -4.62 2.50
CA VAL A 312 4.71 -4.57 2.99
C VAL A 312 5.34 -3.25 2.58
N LEU A 313 6.00 -2.59 3.53
CA LEU A 313 6.67 -1.31 3.36
C LEU A 313 8.09 -1.36 3.95
N ASP A 314 8.98 -0.58 3.35
CA ASP A 314 10.33 -0.36 3.88
C ASP A 314 10.34 0.75 4.94
N CYS A 315 11.34 0.77 5.80
CA CYS A 315 11.44 1.73 6.90
C CYS A 315 11.61 3.20 6.46
N ASP A 316 12.00 3.47 5.22
CA ASP A 316 12.13 4.80 4.63
C ASP A 316 10.87 5.25 3.84
N THR A 317 9.85 4.39 3.79
CA THR A 317 8.64 4.62 3.02
C THR A 317 7.57 5.32 3.87
N TYR A 318 7.42 6.63 3.73
CA TYR A 318 6.32 7.36 4.35
C TYR A 318 5.16 7.60 3.37
N SER A 319 3.97 7.85 3.91
CA SER A 319 2.76 8.13 3.13
C SER A 319 2.64 9.59 2.77
N THR A 320 2.49 9.81 1.46
CA THR A 320 2.13 11.09 0.87
C THR A 320 0.74 10.98 0.26
N THR A 321 0.11 12.11 -0.05
CA THR A 321 -1.19 12.14 -0.76
C THR A 321 -1.19 11.29 -2.02
N ARG A 322 -0.05 11.18 -2.74
CA ARG A 322 0.07 10.28 -3.90
C ARG A 322 -0.04 8.80 -3.52
N LYS A 323 0.45 8.39 -2.35
CA LYS A 323 0.34 7.02 -1.82
C LYS A 323 -1.00 6.73 -1.16
N ARG A 324 -1.77 7.74 -0.73
CA ARG A 324 -3.20 7.58 -0.37
C ARG A 324 -3.98 6.93 -1.52
N HIS A 325 -3.69 7.33 -2.76
CA HIS A 325 -4.24 6.66 -3.94
C HIS A 325 -3.73 5.22 -4.05
N SER A 326 -2.47 4.90 -3.72
CA SER A 326 -1.86 3.55 -3.77
C SER A 326 -2.53 2.52 -2.87
N MET A 327 -2.98 2.90 -1.67
CA MET A 327 -3.78 2.01 -0.84
C MET A 327 -5.19 1.81 -1.39
N HIS A 328 -5.82 2.86 -1.91
CA HIS A 328 -7.06 2.70 -2.65
C HIS A 328 -6.85 1.87 -3.93
N TYR A 329 -5.68 1.92 -4.56
CA TYR A 329 -5.27 1.04 -5.66
C TYR A 329 -5.19 -0.41 -5.17
N ALA A 330 -4.61 -0.70 -3.99
CA ALA A 330 -4.56 -2.05 -3.42
C ALA A 330 -5.97 -2.57 -3.10
N ILE A 331 -6.81 -1.78 -2.44
CA ILE A 331 -8.19 -2.13 -2.12
C ILE A 331 -9.03 -2.32 -3.40
N THR A 332 -8.88 -1.47 -4.42
CA THR A 332 -9.58 -1.65 -5.72
C THR A 332 -9.03 -2.83 -6.53
N TRP A 333 -7.72 -3.11 -6.47
CA TRP A 333 -7.13 -4.30 -7.09
C TRP A 333 -7.58 -5.58 -6.41
N ILE A 334 -7.71 -5.59 -5.10
CA ILE A 334 -8.11 -6.76 -4.31
C ILE A 334 -9.62 -7.00 -4.42
N LEU A 335 -10.45 -5.96 -4.41
CA LEU A 335 -11.87 -6.09 -4.75
C LEU A 335 -12.07 -6.62 -6.18
N MET A 336 -11.21 -6.22 -7.13
CA MET A 336 -11.19 -6.77 -8.50
C MET A 336 -10.70 -8.23 -8.52
N TRP A 337 -9.72 -8.59 -7.69
CA TRP A 337 -9.23 -9.97 -7.54
C TRP A 337 -10.28 -10.88 -6.90
N ILE A 338 -11.04 -10.40 -5.91
CA ILE A 338 -12.17 -11.11 -5.30
C ILE A 338 -13.28 -11.31 -6.34
N GLN A 339 -13.57 -10.32 -7.20
CA GLN A 339 -14.50 -10.50 -8.33
C GLN A 339 -13.98 -11.49 -9.38
N ILE A 340 -12.67 -11.53 -9.64
CA ILE A 340 -12.04 -12.49 -10.56
C ILE A 340 -12.03 -13.90 -9.97
N LEU A 341 -11.80 -14.08 -8.67
CA LEU A 341 -11.88 -15.35 -7.95
C LEU A 341 -13.31 -15.88 -7.87
N HIS A 342 -14.32 -15.02 -7.66
CA HIS A 342 -15.73 -15.41 -7.77
C HIS A 342 -16.09 -15.83 -9.20
N LEU A 343 -15.54 -15.16 -10.22
CA LEU A 343 -15.70 -15.57 -11.62
C LEU A 343 -14.96 -16.89 -11.93
N PHE A 344 -13.79 -17.11 -11.32
CA PHE A 344 -13.00 -18.34 -11.47
C PHE A 344 -13.65 -19.53 -10.77
N ASN A 345 -14.23 -19.36 -9.58
CA ASN A 345 -15.00 -20.41 -8.91
C ASN A 345 -16.29 -20.77 -9.66
N PHE A 346 -16.91 -19.79 -10.34
CA PHE A 346 -18.03 -20.04 -11.26
C PHE A 346 -17.59 -20.81 -12.52
N LEU A 347 -16.37 -20.56 -13.04
CA LEU A 347 -15.82 -21.28 -14.19
C LEU A 347 -15.26 -22.67 -13.84
N ASN A 348 -14.71 -22.86 -12.63
CA ASN A 348 -14.18 -24.15 -12.17
C ASN A 348 -15.30 -25.19 -11.92
N ALA A 349 -16.51 -24.74 -11.57
CA ALA A 349 -17.69 -25.61 -11.51
C ALA A 349 -18.11 -26.17 -12.89
N SER A 350 -17.57 -25.62 -13.99
CA SER A 350 -17.91 -26.00 -15.36
C SER A 350 -16.82 -26.76 -16.12
N MET A 351 -15.60 -26.93 -15.58
CA MET A 351 -14.47 -27.52 -16.32
C MET A 351 -13.78 -28.65 -15.56
N THR A 352 -14.29 -29.87 -15.74
CA THR A 352 -13.71 -31.12 -15.26
C THR A 352 -12.57 -31.61 -16.18
N SER A 353 -11.44 -30.90 -16.24
CA SER A 353 -10.24 -31.46 -16.89
C SER A 353 -8.93 -31.06 -16.21
N THR A 354 -8.27 -32.09 -15.67
CA THR A 354 -7.03 -32.05 -14.87
C THR A 354 -5.81 -31.51 -15.63
N LYS A 355 -5.87 -31.36 -16.96
CA LYS A 355 -4.74 -30.92 -17.79
C LYS A 355 -4.59 -29.40 -17.87
N THR A 356 -5.68 -28.65 -17.70
CA THR A 356 -5.67 -27.18 -17.77
C THR A 356 -5.12 -26.55 -16.49
N THR A 357 -5.34 -27.20 -15.35
CA THR A 357 -4.91 -26.74 -14.02
C THR A 357 -3.38 -26.73 -13.88
N LEU A 358 -2.67 -27.67 -14.52
CA LEU A 358 -1.21 -27.78 -14.46
C LEU A 358 -0.52 -26.68 -15.30
N MET A 359 -1.12 -26.31 -16.43
CA MET A 359 -0.58 -25.28 -17.33
C MET A 359 -0.70 -23.88 -16.71
N VAL A 360 -1.82 -23.60 -16.04
CA VAL A 360 -2.04 -22.32 -15.33
C VAL A 360 -1.13 -22.20 -14.10
N ARG A 361 -0.92 -23.29 -13.36
CA ARG A 361 -0.03 -23.31 -12.19
C ARG A 361 1.43 -23.00 -12.55
N ASN A 362 1.91 -23.50 -13.70
CA ASN A 362 3.27 -23.23 -14.16
C ASN A 362 3.44 -21.79 -14.70
N ILE A 363 2.39 -21.17 -15.23
CA ILE A 363 2.42 -19.77 -15.68
C ILE A 363 2.40 -18.82 -14.47
N CYS A 364 1.69 -19.15 -13.39
CA CYS A 364 1.70 -18.38 -12.15
C CYS A 364 3.06 -18.45 -11.43
N LEU A 365 3.68 -19.63 -11.33
CA LEU A 365 5.01 -19.79 -10.73
C LEU A 365 6.11 -19.05 -11.49
N TRP A 366 5.95 -18.89 -12.81
CA TRP A 366 6.89 -18.12 -13.63
C TRP A 366 6.74 -16.59 -13.44
N PHE A 367 5.55 -16.12 -13.03
CA PHE A 367 5.31 -14.70 -12.73
C PHE A 367 5.77 -14.29 -11.32
N GLU A 368 5.76 -15.21 -10.35
CA GLU A 368 6.27 -14.97 -8.99
C GLU A 368 7.79 -14.83 -8.90
N GLN A 369 8.55 -15.30 -9.89
CA GLN A 369 10.01 -15.18 -9.91
C GLN A 369 10.53 -13.92 -10.62
N LEU A 370 9.63 -13.09 -11.15
CA LEU A 370 9.95 -11.94 -12.02
C LEU A 370 9.46 -10.59 -11.47
N LEU A 371 8.84 -10.60 -10.29
CA LEU A 371 8.58 -9.45 -9.42
C LEU A 371 9.45 -9.58 -8.17
#